data_AF-M1YVW4-F1
#
_entry.id   AF-M1YVW4-F1
#
_cell.length_a   1.000
_cell.length_b   1.000
_cell.length_c   1.000
_cell.angle_alpha   90.00
_cell.angle_beta   90.00
_cell.angle_gamma   90.00
#
_symmetry.space_group_name_H-M   'P 1'
#
loop_
_entity.id
_entity.type
_entity.pdbx_description
1 polymer ?
#
loop_
_entity_poly.entity_id
_entity_poly.type
_entity_poly.pdbx_seq_one_letter_code
_entity_poly.pdbx_strand_id
1 'polypeptide(L)'
;MKKLTLMWVLLLVLASACGETQTVEEQPLQLPEKEKTWVKTEEVEITKDKVAASPEPTLQVKVDPALKDKLTNVDVSVQVAQINDADSCVAALEPMDKTRKLVQREGGLWHAFERNEKLRPFSDTGFQIDSNTNKLFFALRYLCKTAKGVPLTGLAISVSRMIEDRGVEGARQHMIQLGNPKAVADEWVEYAQEAKRIADRNIPYEEVGRLVLQTKPLIDLYQELLARKVDDSNEQKFLSDAVTLLDVVKSRMSGESHLAMARTEDLQVPYEKFRNEM
;
A
#
# COMPACT_ATOMS: atom_id res chain seq x y z
N MET A 1 -54.64 -16.95 -78.15
CA MET A 1 -53.37 -17.48 -78.72
C MET A 1 -52.26 -16.53 -78.30
N LYS A 2 -51.22 -16.83 -77.54
CA LYS A 2 -50.58 -18.06 -77.06
C LYS A 2 -49.83 -17.67 -75.77
N LYS A 3 -49.95 -18.51 -74.75
CA LYS A 3 -48.96 -18.83 -73.71
C LYS A 3 -47.90 -17.76 -73.40
N LEU A 4 -48.11 -17.01 -72.33
CA LEU A 4 -47.05 -16.68 -71.37
C LEU A 4 -47.61 -16.61 -69.94
N THR A 5 -48.47 -17.59 -69.63
CA THR A 5 -48.74 -18.02 -68.27
C THR A 5 -47.53 -18.84 -67.80
N LEU A 6 -47.17 -18.66 -66.51
CA LEU A 6 -46.27 -19.52 -65.73
C LEU A 6 -44.81 -19.05 -65.54
N MET A 7 -44.58 -17.80 -65.13
CA MET A 7 -43.44 -17.50 -64.21
C MET A 7 -43.48 -16.11 -63.55
N TRP A 8 -44.66 -15.60 -63.19
CA TRP A 8 -44.80 -14.40 -62.33
C TRP A 8 -45.76 -14.65 -61.17
N VAL A 9 -45.74 -15.86 -60.61
CA VAL A 9 -46.46 -16.25 -59.38
C VAL A 9 -45.49 -16.49 -58.22
N LEU A 10 -44.25 -16.00 -58.33
CA LEU A 10 -43.23 -16.10 -57.27
C LEU A 10 -42.72 -14.74 -56.78
N LEU A 11 -43.51 -13.69 -56.96
CA LEU A 11 -43.19 -12.32 -56.55
C LEU A 11 -44.39 -11.61 -55.90
N LEU A 12 -45.24 -12.37 -55.21
CA LEU A 12 -46.47 -11.89 -54.55
C LEU A 12 -46.59 -12.34 -53.09
N VAL A 13 -45.45 -12.62 -52.44
CA VAL A 13 -45.38 -12.78 -50.98
C VAL A 13 -44.17 -11.96 -50.51
N LEU A 14 -44.43 -10.98 -49.64
CA LEU A 14 -43.50 -10.02 -49.01
C LEU A 14 -43.36 -8.63 -49.67
N ALA A 15 -44.48 -7.96 -49.98
CA ALA A 15 -44.50 -6.50 -50.06
C ALA A 15 -45.92 -5.93 -49.82
N SER A 16 -46.46 -6.10 -48.60
CA SER A 16 -47.57 -5.30 -48.11
C SER A 16 -47.79 -5.52 -46.60
N ALA A 17 -47.02 -4.83 -45.76
CA ALA A 17 -47.38 -4.59 -44.37
C ALA A 17 -46.60 -3.40 -43.81
N CYS A 18 -46.80 -2.21 -44.39
CA CYS A 18 -46.85 -1.01 -43.55
C CYS A 18 -48.30 -0.91 -43.09
N GLY A 19 -48.56 -1.29 -41.84
CA GLY A 19 -49.87 -1.25 -41.22
C GLY A 19 -49.69 -1.36 -39.71
N GLU A 20 -49.75 -0.19 -39.08
CA GLU A 20 -49.97 0.07 -37.65
C GLU A 20 -48.90 -0.43 -36.66
N THR A 21 -48.14 0.55 -36.17
CA THR A 21 -47.42 0.51 -34.90
C THR A 21 -48.36 0.07 -33.77
N GLN A 22 -48.30 -1.19 -33.40
CA GLN A 22 -48.73 -1.62 -32.08
C GLN A 22 -47.61 -1.26 -31.10
N THR A 23 -47.81 -0.17 -30.38
CA THR A 23 -47.12 0.10 -29.12
C THR A 23 -47.50 -1.01 -28.15
N VAL A 24 -46.63 -2.01 -27.98
CA VAL A 24 -46.67 -2.82 -26.76
C VAL A 24 -46.19 -1.89 -25.65
N GLU A 25 -47.12 -1.41 -24.84
CA GLU A 25 -46.76 -0.80 -23.56
C GLU A 25 -46.03 -1.87 -22.73
N GLU A 26 -44.70 -1.76 -22.65
CA GLU A 26 -43.95 -2.40 -21.57
C GLU A 26 -44.41 -1.74 -20.26
N GLN A 27 -45.39 -2.36 -19.59
CA GLN A 27 -45.65 -2.02 -18.20
C GLN A 27 -44.35 -2.20 -17.42
N PRO A 28 -43.83 -1.15 -16.76
CA PRO A 28 -42.63 -1.30 -15.96
C PRO A 28 -42.91 -2.33 -14.87
N LEU A 29 -42.07 -3.37 -14.78
CA LEU A 29 -42.06 -4.33 -13.69
C LEU A 29 -42.12 -3.55 -12.36
N GLN A 30 -43.26 -3.63 -11.67
CA GLN A 30 -43.38 -3.07 -10.33
C GLN A 30 -42.52 -3.92 -9.39
N LEU A 31 -41.30 -3.44 -9.14
CA LEU A 31 -40.46 -3.97 -8.09
C LEU A 31 -41.21 -3.83 -6.75
N PRO A 32 -41.20 -4.86 -5.89
CA PRO A 32 -41.77 -4.74 -4.55
C PRO A 32 -41.11 -3.56 -3.83
N GLU A 33 -41.92 -2.82 -3.08
CA GLU A 33 -41.46 -1.66 -2.32
C GLU A 33 -40.35 -2.11 -1.37
N LYS A 34 -39.15 -1.51 -1.51
CA LYS A 34 -38.01 -1.86 -0.67
C LYS A 34 -38.41 -1.65 0.78
N GLU A 35 -38.36 -2.71 1.59
CA GLU A 35 -38.56 -2.61 3.02
C GLU A 35 -37.65 -1.52 3.59
N LYS A 36 -38.21 -0.69 4.49
CA LYS A 36 -37.47 0.36 5.19
C LYS A 36 -36.44 -0.30 6.10
N THR A 37 -35.28 -0.60 5.55
CA THR A 37 -34.09 -0.96 6.32
C THR A 37 -33.81 0.14 7.33
N TRP A 38 -33.30 -0.22 8.51
CA TRP A 38 -32.95 0.64 9.66
C TRP A 38 -31.86 1.70 9.39
N VAL A 39 -31.68 2.09 8.13
CA VAL A 39 -30.79 3.17 7.70
C VAL A 39 -31.55 4.47 7.88
N LYS A 40 -31.09 5.31 8.81
CA LYS A 40 -31.57 6.69 8.97
C LYS A 40 -31.57 7.37 7.60
N THR A 41 -32.74 7.81 7.15
CA THR A 41 -32.94 8.56 5.89
C THR A 41 -32.61 10.05 6.01
N GLU A 42 -31.92 10.47 7.08
CA GLU A 42 -31.36 11.81 7.14
C GLU A 42 -30.16 11.87 6.20
N GLU A 43 -30.20 12.73 5.18
CA GLU A 43 -29.00 13.14 4.46
C GLU A 43 -28.05 13.78 5.46
N VAL A 44 -27.11 12.99 5.97
CA VAL A 44 -25.99 13.54 6.71
C VAL A 44 -25.09 14.20 5.67
N GLU A 45 -25.27 15.51 5.45
CA GLU A 45 -24.30 16.34 4.74
C GLU A 45 -22.99 16.35 5.55
N ILE A 46 -22.14 15.37 5.29
CA ILE A 46 -20.74 15.39 5.68
C ILE A 46 -20.02 16.31 4.69
N THR A 47 -20.15 17.63 4.89
CA THR A 47 -19.31 18.58 4.17
C THR A 47 -17.87 18.43 4.66
N LYS A 48 -16.88 18.55 3.74
CA LYS A 48 -15.45 18.55 4.11
C LYS A 48 -15.15 19.54 5.24
N ASP A 49 -15.88 20.64 5.26
CA ASP A 49 -15.77 21.69 6.26
C ASP A 49 -16.28 21.26 7.64
N LYS A 50 -17.32 20.41 7.74
CA LYS A 50 -17.79 19.85 9.03
C LYS A 50 -16.85 18.79 9.59
N VAL A 51 -16.18 18.01 8.73
CA VAL A 51 -15.13 17.06 9.16
C VAL A 51 -13.88 17.82 9.61
N ALA A 52 -13.52 18.91 8.92
CA ALA A 52 -12.40 19.76 9.27
C ALA A 52 -12.66 20.67 10.49
N ALA A 53 -13.93 20.99 10.79
CA ALA A 53 -14.33 21.86 11.89
C ALA A 53 -14.56 21.13 13.22
N SER A 54 -14.49 19.80 13.25
CA SER A 54 -14.34 19.11 14.53
C SER A 54 -12.90 19.35 14.96
N PRO A 55 -12.63 20.13 16.03
CA PRO A 55 -11.27 20.30 16.50
C PRO A 55 -10.79 18.90 16.86
N GLU A 56 -9.86 18.35 16.08
CA GLU A 56 -9.02 17.28 16.56
C GLU A 56 -8.51 17.77 17.91
N PRO A 57 -8.74 17.04 19.01
CA PRO A 57 -8.14 17.40 20.28
C PRO A 57 -6.64 17.25 20.05
N THR A 58 -6.03 18.35 19.64
CA THR A 58 -4.60 18.53 19.56
C THR A 58 -4.17 18.71 21.00
N LEU A 59 -4.16 17.62 21.77
CA LEU A 59 -3.19 17.58 22.85
C LEU A 59 -1.85 17.70 22.15
N GLN A 60 -1.21 18.83 22.40
CA GLN A 60 0.21 19.06 22.16
C GLN A 60 1.00 18.16 23.12
N VAL A 61 0.79 16.85 23.03
CA VAL A 61 1.57 15.86 23.77
C VAL A 61 2.99 16.01 23.27
N LYS A 62 3.87 16.48 24.14
CA LYS A 62 5.27 16.72 23.78
C LYS A 62 6.00 15.39 23.70
N VAL A 63 6.87 15.28 22.70
CA VAL A 63 7.88 14.23 22.61
C VAL A 63 8.77 14.30 23.86
N ASP A 64 9.00 13.16 24.48
CA ASP A 64 9.95 13.01 25.60
C ASP A 64 11.38 12.98 25.01
N PRO A 65 12.21 14.00 25.25
CA PRO A 65 13.55 14.06 24.69
C PRO A 65 14.48 12.98 25.22
N ALA A 66 14.31 12.54 26.48
CA ALA A 66 15.15 11.51 27.08
C ALA A 66 14.81 10.13 26.51
N LEU A 67 13.51 9.86 26.33
CA LEU A 67 13.09 8.63 25.65
C LEU A 67 13.52 8.64 24.18
N LYS A 68 13.37 9.77 23.47
CA LYS A 68 13.82 9.90 22.08
C LYS A 68 15.30 9.56 21.94
N ASP A 69 16.15 10.15 22.78
CA ASP A 69 17.59 9.88 22.82
C ASP A 69 17.89 8.39 23.02
N LYS A 70 17.21 7.75 23.98
CA LYS A 70 17.34 6.31 24.25
C LYS A 70 16.93 5.43 23.07
N LEU A 71 15.93 5.83 22.29
CA LEU A 71 15.44 5.08 21.12
C LEU A 71 16.32 5.28 19.87
N THR A 72 17.01 6.42 19.78
CA THR A 72 17.88 6.75 18.62
C THR A 72 19.32 6.32 18.82
N ASN A 73 19.89 6.53 20.00
CA ASN A 73 21.32 6.36 20.27
C ASN A 73 21.62 4.99 20.87
N VAL A 74 21.44 3.96 20.03
CA VAL A 74 21.75 2.57 20.39
C VAL A 74 23.13 2.21 19.84
N ASP A 75 24.09 1.92 20.72
CA ASP A 75 25.34 1.32 20.31
C ASP A 75 25.11 -0.17 19.97
N VAL A 76 25.29 -0.49 18.70
CA VAL A 76 25.11 -1.84 18.14
C VAL A 76 26.40 -2.38 17.53
N SER A 77 27.53 -1.70 17.75
CA SER A 77 28.78 -1.92 17.01
C SER A 77 29.29 -3.36 17.14
N VAL A 78 29.08 -4.00 18.29
CA VAL A 78 29.51 -5.39 18.55
C VAL A 78 28.62 -6.40 17.82
N GLN A 79 27.32 -6.16 17.77
CA GLN A 79 26.35 -7.11 17.20
C GLN A 79 26.29 -7.04 15.67
N VAL A 80 26.61 -5.86 15.09
CA VAL A 80 26.65 -5.66 13.63
C VAL A 80 27.63 -6.61 12.95
N ALA A 81 28.75 -6.93 13.59
CA ALA A 81 29.77 -7.82 13.04
C ALA A 81 29.28 -9.26 12.75
N GLN A 82 28.10 -9.64 13.28
CA GLN A 82 27.47 -10.95 13.04
C GLN A 82 26.52 -10.94 11.82
N ILE A 83 26.28 -9.78 11.19
CA ILE A 83 25.37 -9.63 10.06
C ILE A 83 26.19 -9.36 8.80
N ASN A 84 26.49 -10.41 8.05
CA ASN A 84 27.40 -10.37 6.90
C ASN A 84 26.78 -10.82 5.57
N ASP A 85 25.56 -11.35 5.61
CA ASP A 85 24.82 -11.85 4.45
C ASP A 85 23.30 -11.63 4.60
N ALA A 86 22.54 -12.01 3.57
CA ALA A 86 21.08 -11.86 3.55
C ALA A 86 20.41 -12.66 4.67
N ASP A 87 20.87 -13.88 4.90
CA ASP A 87 20.25 -14.83 5.82
C ASP A 87 20.45 -14.39 7.27
N SER A 88 21.66 -14.01 7.65
CA SER A 88 21.99 -13.42 8.96
C SER A 88 21.22 -12.11 9.20
N CYS A 89 21.06 -11.26 8.18
CA CYS A 89 20.27 -10.03 8.27
C CYS A 89 18.78 -10.32 8.52
N VAL A 90 18.20 -11.24 7.74
CA VAL A 90 16.79 -11.64 7.92
C VAL A 90 16.57 -12.34 9.26
N ALA A 91 17.50 -13.20 9.69
CA ALA A 91 17.44 -13.89 10.97
C ALA A 91 17.51 -12.90 12.14
N ALA A 92 18.32 -11.85 12.05
CA ALA A 92 18.36 -10.78 13.05
C ALA A 92 17.04 -10.01 13.14
N LEU A 93 16.32 -9.84 12.02
CA LEU A 93 15.03 -9.15 11.96
C LEU A 93 13.85 -10.00 12.47
N GLU A 94 13.93 -11.32 12.33
CA GLU A 94 12.80 -12.24 12.55
C GLU A 94 12.20 -12.20 13.96
N PRO A 95 12.97 -12.20 15.07
CA PRO A 95 12.40 -12.13 16.41
C PRO A 95 11.58 -10.85 16.62
N MET A 96 12.05 -9.72 16.10
CA MET A 96 11.31 -8.46 16.21
C MET A 96 10.05 -8.46 15.33
N ASP A 97 10.10 -9.09 14.15
CA ASP A 97 8.91 -9.21 13.29
C ASP A 97 7.85 -10.11 13.93
N LYS A 98 8.26 -11.16 14.66
CA LYS A 98 7.34 -11.97 15.49
C LYS A 98 6.68 -11.13 16.57
N THR A 99 7.44 -10.31 17.28
CA THR A 99 6.90 -9.38 18.29
C THR A 99 5.93 -8.37 17.67
N ARG A 100 6.30 -7.74 16.55
CA ARG A 100 5.40 -6.82 15.81
C ARG A 100 4.09 -7.51 15.41
N LYS A 101 4.16 -8.72 14.85
CA LYS A 101 2.98 -9.50 14.45
C LYS A 101 2.11 -9.88 15.65
N LEU A 102 2.72 -10.21 16.79
CA LEU A 102 2.01 -10.45 18.05
C LEU A 102 1.20 -9.21 18.45
N VAL A 103 1.85 -8.05 18.49
CA VAL A 103 1.18 -6.79 18.84
C VAL A 103 -0.01 -6.50 17.92
N GLN A 104 0.16 -6.72 16.62
CA GLN A 104 -0.93 -6.51 15.65
C GLN A 104 -2.06 -7.51 15.76
N ARG A 105 -1.74 -8.78 16.04
CA ARG A 105 -2.75 -9.80 16.29
C ARG A 105 -3.62 -9.47 17.51
N GLU A 106 -3.06 -8.76 18.49
CA GLU A 106 -3.78 -8.26 19.67
C GLU A 106 -4.51 -6.92 19.43
N GLY A 107 -4.59 -6.48 18.17
CA GLY A 107 -5.31 -5.27 17.76
C GLY A 107 -4.43 -4.03 17.56
N GLY A 108 -3.12 -4.14 17.79
CA GLY A 108 -2.19 -3.02 17.64
C GLY A 108 -2.34 -1.96 18.73
N LEU A 109 -1.58 -0.88 18.61
CA LEU A 109 -1.73 0.25 19.51
C LEU A 109 -3.03 1.00 19.27
N TRP A 110 -3.57 1.01 18.05
CA TRP A 110 -4.90 1.56 17.82
C TRP A 110 -5.93 0.98 18.80
N HIS A 111 -5.97 -0.35 18.95
CA HIS A 111 -6.85 -1.00 19.92
C HIS A 111 -6.52 -0.66 21.38
N ALA A 112 -5.23 -0.50 21.73
CA ALA A 112 -4.83 -0.08 23.07
C ALA A 112 -5.41 1.31 23.44
N PHE A 113 -5.43 2.25 22.50
CA PHE A 113 -6.05 3.56 22.68
C PHE A 113 -7.58 3.48 22.75
N GLU A 114 -8.22 2.71 21.87
CA GLU A 114 -9.69 2.61 21.80
C GLU A 114 -10.34 2.04 23.07
N ARG A 115 -9.64 1.13 23.75
CA ARG A 115 -10.10 0.49 25.00
C ARG A 115 -10.17 1.44 26.20
N ASN A 116 -9.49 2.58 26.17
CA ASN A 116 -9.52 3.57 27.24
C ASN A 116 -10.23 4.84 26.75
N GLU A 117 -11.32 5.22 27.43
CA GLU A 117 -12.16 6.37 27.01
C GLU A 117 -11.39 7.69 26.94
N LYS A 118 -10.39 7.89 27.80
CA LYS A 118 -9.55 9.09 27.83
C LYS A 118 -8.50 9.11 26.73
N LEU A 119 -8.03 7.92 26.30
CA LEU A 119 -7.08 7.78 25.21
C LEU A 119 -7.73 7.74 23.82
N ARG A 120 -9.00 7.32 23.73
CA ARG A 120 -9.73 7.17 22.46
C ARG A 120 -9.61 8.37 21.51
N PRO A 121 -9.65 9.64 21.96
CA PRO A 121 -9.46 10.78 21.07
C PRO A 121 -8.09 10.84 20.36
N PHE A 122 -7.10 10.06 20.82
CA PHE A 122 -5.75 9.97 20.28
C PHE A 122 -5.49 8.67 19.50
N SER A 123 -6.53 7.88 19.22
CA SER A 123 -6.35 6.55 18.61
C SER A 123 -5.70 6.59 17.22
N ASP A 124 -5.81 7.70 16.50
CA ASP A 124 -5.06 7.92 15.25
C ASP A 124 -3.55 7.85 15.47
N THR A 125 -3.02 8.28 16.64
CA THR A 125 -1.61 8.08 17.00
C THR A 125 -1.26 6.59 17.03
N GLY A 126 -2.11 5.77 17.65
CA GLY A 126 -1.95 4.31 17.68
C GLY A 126 -1.96 3.71 16.27
N PHE A 127 -2.93 4.09 15.44
CA PHE A 127 -3.03 3.64 14.05
C PHE A 127 -1.79 4.03 13.23
N GLN A 128 -1.32 5.26 13.39
CA GLN A 128 -0.11 5.74 12.72
C GLN A 128 1.14 4.97 13.17
N ILE A 129 1.28 4.63 14.45
CA ILE A 129 2.39 3.79 14.93
C ILE A 129 2.32 2.41 14.27
N ASP A 130 1.14 1.78 14.27
CA ASP A 130 0.94 0.46 13.66
C ASP A 130 1.33 0.46 12.17
N SER A 131 0.86 1.46 11.41
CA SER A 131 1.16 1.63 9.98
C SER A 131 2.64 1.89 9.70
N ASN A 132 3.27 2.81 10.45
CA ASN A 132 4.67 3.18 10.21
C ASN A 132 5.63 2.07 10.66
N THR A 133 5.30 1.32 11.71
CA THR A 133 6.08 0.16 12.15
C THR A 133 6.05 -0.94 11.08
N ASN A 134 4.90 -1.17 10.43
CA ASN A 134 4.81 -2.09 9.29
C ASN A 134 5.71 -1.68 8.13
N LYS A 135 5.63 -0.41 7.72
CA LYS A 135 6.46 0.13 6.64
C LYS A 135 7.95 -0.02 6.95
N LEU A 136 8.36 0.26 8.19
CA LEU A 136 9.74 0.06 8.64
C LEU A 136 10.19 -1.40 8.49
N PHE A 137 9.37 -2.36 8.93
CA PHE A 137 9.70 -3.78 8.83
C PHE A 137 9.76 -4.29 7.40
N PHE A 138 8.87 -3.82 6.53
CA PHE A 138 8.92 -4.15 5.11
C PHE A 138 10.17 -3.58 4.45
N ALA A 139 10.51 -2.32 4.71
CA ALA A 139 11.73 -1.70 4.20
C ALA A 139 13.00 -2.42 4.68
N LEU A 140 13.11 -2.73 5.98
CA LEU A 140 14.26 -3.47 6.53
C LEU A 140 14.38 -4.88 5.93
N ARG A 141 13.27 -5.61 5.81
CA ARG A 141 13.27 -6.95 5.21
C ARG A 141 13.65 -6.89 3.74
N TYR A 142 13.16 -5.89 3.02
CA TYR A 142 13.53 -5.64 1.63
C TYR A 142 15.03 -5.38 1.51
N LEU A 143 15.60 -4.49 2.32
CA LEU A 143 17.03 -4.19 2.34
C LEU A 143 17.88 -5.43 2.65
N CYS A 144 17.52 -6.25 3.64
CA CYS A 144 18.24 -7.49 3.93
C CYS A 144 18.32 -8.41 2.71
N LYS A 145 17.23 -8.53 1.94
CA LYS A 145 17.16 -9.42 0.77
C LYS A 145 17.87 -8.86 -0.45
N THR A 146 17.98 -7.53 -0.56
CA THR A 146 18.37 -6.86 -1.81
C THR A 146 19.61 -5.97 -1.65
N ALA A 147 20.33 -6.10 -0.53
CA ALA A 147 21.56 -5.36 -0.28
C ALA A 147 22.62 -5.59 -1.37
N LYS A 148 22.68 -6.81 -1.93
CA LYS A 148 23.59 -7.20 -3.02
C LYS A 148 22.92 -7.27 -4.39
N GLY A 149 21.94 -6.39 -4.61
CA GLY A 149 21.24 -6.26 -5.87
C GLY A 149 19.76 -6.60 -5.74
N VAL A 150 18.95 -5.93 -6.56
CA VAL A 150 17.51 -6.19 -6.64
C VAL A 150 17.26 -7.14 -7.82
N PRO A 151 16.64 -8.32 -7.60
CA PRO A 151 16.28 -9.19 -8.69
C PRO A 151 15.35 -8.50 -9.68
N LEU A 152 15.64 -8.62 -10.98
CA LEU A 152 14.77 -8.09 -12.02
C LEU A 152 13.45 -8.86 -12.07
N THR A 153 12.35 -8.14 -12.21
CA THR A 153 11.02 -8.72 -12.44
C THR A 153 10.86 -9.16 -13.89
N GLY A 154 9.83 -9.97 -14.17
CA GLY A 154 9.50 -10.39 -15.54
C GLY A 154 9.25 -9.19 -16.46
N LEU A 155 8.52 -8.18 -15.97
CA LEU A 155 8.32 -6.93 -16.70
C LEU A 155 9.65 -6.21 -16.98
N ALA A 156 10.50 -6.02 -15.98
CA ALA A 156 11.79 -5.34 -16.16
C ALA A 156 12.67 -6.07 -17.19
N ILE A 157 12.71 -7.39 -17.16
CA ILE A 157 13.45 -8.22 -18.13
C ILE A 157 12.87 -8.03 -19.54
N SER A 158 11.55 -8.15 -19.69
CA SER A 158 10.86 -8.04 -20.98
C SER A 158 11.08 -6.66 -21.62
N VAL A 159 10.90 -5.60 -20.85
CA VAL A 159 11.06 -4.22 -21.33
C VAL A 159 12.53 -3.91 -21.59
N SER A 160 13.46 -4.37 -20.75
CA SER A 160 14.90 -4.21 -21.00
C SER A 160 15.32 -4.83 -22.33
N ARG A 161 14.82 -6.03 -22.65
CA ARG A 161 15.08 -6.67 -23.95
C ARG A 161 14.52 -5.86 -25.11
N MET A 162 13.30 -5.35 -24.99
CA MET A 162 12.72 -4.46 -26.02
C MET A 162 13.57 -3.20 -26.23
N ILE A 163 14.10 -2.61 -25.16
CA ILE A 163 14.99 -1.44 -25.23
C ILE A 163 16.32 -1.81 -25.91
N GLU A 164 16.89 -2.96 -25.60
CA GLU A 164 18.13 -3.45 -26.23
C GLU A 164 17.95 -3.72 -27.73
N ASP A 165 16.82 -4.32 -28.13
CA ASP A 165 16.54 -4.67 -29.52
C ASP A 165 16.16 -3.46 -30.39
N ARG A 166 15.46 -2.47 -29.81
CA ARG A 166 14.73 -1.43 -30.57
C ARG A 166 15.09 0.01 -30.17
N GLY A 167 15.89 0.18 -29.13
CA GLY A 167 16.07 1.47 -28.46
C GLY A 167 14.86 1.86 -27.61
N VAL A 168 15.04 2.88 -26.77
CA VAL A 168 14.03 3.37 -25.82
C VAL A 168 12.73 3.76 -26.53
N GLU A 169 12.82 4.61 -27.55
CA GLU A 169 11.63 5.05 -28.30
C GLU A 169 11.00 3.91 -29.09
N GLY A 170 11.80 3.00 -29.66
CA GLY A 170 11.29 1.82 -30.34
C GLY A 170 10.51 0.89 -29.42
N ALA A 171 10.96 0.72 -28.16
CA ALA A 171 10.24 -0.02 -27.14
C ALA A 171 8.92 0.67 -26.75
N ARG A 172 8.93 1.99 -26.53
CA ARG A 172 7.70 2.77 -26.24
C ARG A 172 6.67 2.61 -27.35
N GLN A 173 7.06 2.85 -28.60
CA GLN A 173 6.17 2.74 -29.75
C GLN A 173 5.63 1.32 -29.93
N HIS A 174 6.46 0.30 -29.71
CA HIS A 174 6.02 -1.09 -29.80
C HIS A 174 4.93 -1.40 -28.77
N MET A 175 5.11 -0.99 -27.51
CA MET A 175 4.11 -1.22 -26.47
C MET A 175 2.80 -0.46 -26.74
N ILE A 176 2.88 0.74 -27.31
CA ILE A 176 1.69 1.51 -27.72
C ILE A 176 0.95 0.81 -28.87
N GLN A 177 1.67 0.26 -29.85
CA GLN A 177 1.08 -0.53 -30.94
C GLN A 177 0.39 -1.81 -30.43
N LEU A 178 0.88 -2.39 -29.33
CA LEU A 178 0.24 -3.50 -28.62
C LEU A 178 -0.99 -3.09 -27.79
N GLY A 179 -1.41 -1.82 -27.84
CA GLY A 179 -2.60 -1.29 -27.20
C GLY A 179 -2.39 -0.72 -25.80
N ASN A 180 -1.14 -0.57 -25.33
CA ASN A 180 -0.89 0.08 -24.04
C ASN A 180 -1.02 1.60 -24.17
N PRO A 181 -1.64 2.29 -23.19
CA PRO A 181 -1.60 3.75 -23.13
C PRO A 181 -0.17 4.26 -23.07
N LYS A 182 0.10 5.44 -23.67
CA LYS A 182 1.43 6.07 -23.66
C LYS A 182 2.02 6.17 -22.25
N ALA A 183 1.24 6.63 -21.28
CA ALA A 183 1.69 6.77 -19.89
C ALA A 183 2.16 5.45 -19.27
N VAL A 184 1.50 4.33 -19.59
CA VAL A 184 1.90 3.00 -19.12
C VAL A 184 3.20 2.54 -19.79
N ALA A 185 3.32 2.77 -21.11
CA ALA A 185 4.56 2.47 -21.82
C ALA A 185 5.74 3.30 -21.28
N ASP A 186 5.48 4.55 -20.91
CA ASP A 186 6.48 5.44 -20.31
C ASP A 186 6.93 4.92 -18.93
N GLU A 187 5.97 4.62 -18.06
CA GLU A 187 6.19 4.07 -16.71
C GLU A 187 7.00 2.76 -16.77
N TRP A 188 6.66 1.84 -17.68
CA TRP A 188 7.36 0.55 -17.80
C TRP A 188 8.80 0.71 -18.28
N VAL A 189 9.07 1.66 -19.18
CA VAL A 189 10.44 1.97 -19.60
C VAL A 189 11.25 2.53 -18.45
N GLU A 190 10.70 3.52 -17.73
CA GLU A 190 11.38 4.13 -16.58
C GLU A 190 11.66 3.09 -15.50
N TYR A 191 10.67 2.25 -15.19
CA TYR A 191 10.82 1.15 -14.27
C TYR A 191 11.90 0.16 -14.69
N ALA A 192 11.93 -0.28 -15.96
CA ALA A 192 12.93 -1.23 -16.43
C ALA A 192 14.36 -0.68 -16.38
N GLN A 193 14.54 0.60 -16.73
CA GLN A 193 15.82 1.29 -16.63
C GLN A 193 16.29 1.39 -15.18
N GLU A 194 15.38 1.76 -14.28
CA GLU A 194 15.68 1.84 -12.85
C GLU A 194 15.99 0.48 -12.24
N ALA A 195 15.18 -0.54 -12.55
CA ALA A 195 15.42 -1.92 -12.13
C ALA A 195 16.81 -2.42 -12.56
N LYS A 196 17.23 -2.13 -13.80
CA LYS A 196 18.57 -2.46 -14.29
C LYS A 196 19.67 -1.70 -13.54
N ARG A 197 19.43 -0.43 -13.17
CA ARG A 197 20.37 0.39 -12.37
C ARG A 197 20.58 -0.19 -10.97
N ILE A 198 19.52 -0.66 -10.32
CA ILE A 198 19.58 -1.20 -8.95
C ILE A 198 19.86 -2.70 -8.87
N ALA A 199 19.88 -3.40 -10.00
CA ALA A 199 20.22 -4.83 -10.08
C ALA A 199 21.63 -5.14 -9.57
N ASP A 200 22.59 -4.23 -9.82
CA ASP A 200 23.99 -4.39 -9.39
C ASP A 200 24.30 -3.61 -8.10
N ARG A 201 23.27 -3.19 -7.34
CA ARG A 201 23.46 -2.46 -6.09
C ARG A 201 24.30 -3.26 -5.09
N ASN A 202 25.18 -2.56 -4.37
CA ASN A 202 26.03 -3.17 -3.36
C ASN A 202 26.05 -2.34 -2.07
N ILE A 203 25.13 -2.63 -1.15
CA ILE A 203 25.10 -2.08 0.20
C ILE A 203 25.84 -3.05 1.13
N PRO A 204 26.78 -2.59 1.98
CA PRO A 204 27.38 -3.42 3.01
C PRO A 204 26.32 -3.94 3.99
N TYR A 205 26.37 -5.24 4.33
CA TYR A 205 25.43 -5.82 5.29
C TYR A 205 25.57 -5.22 6.70
N GLU A 206 26.74 -4.69 7.02
CA GLU A 206 26.98 -3.95 8.27
C GLU A 206 26.08 -2.71 8.38
N GLU A 207 25.88 -1.99 7.28
CA GLU A 207 25.01 -0.80 7.25
C GLU A 207 23.54 -1.18 7.43
N VAL A 208 23.08 -2.23 6.74
CA VAL A 208 21.70 -2.73 6.88
C VAL A 208 21.49 -3.35 8.28
N GLY A 209 22.45 -4.12 8.76
CA GLY A 209 22.45 -4.75 10.08
C GLY A 209 22.35 -3.72 11.21
N ARG A 210 23.05 -2.59 11.08
CA ARG A 210 22.92 -1.46 12.02
C ARG A 210 21.48 -0.96 12.10
N LEU A 211 20.82 -0.74 10.96
CA LEU A 211 19.42 -0.29 10.91
C LEU A 211 18.46 -1.31 11.53
N VAL A 212 18.68 -2.60 11.27
CA VAL A 212 17.92 -3.70 11.89
C VAL A 212 18.08 -3.67 13.41
N LEU A 213 19.30 -3.67 13.91
CA LEU A 213 19.57 -3.76 15.35
C LEU A 213 19.09 -2.53 16.12
N GLN A 214 19.24 -1.33 15.53
CA GLN A 214 18.71 -0.09 16.11
C GLN A 214 17.18 -0.06 16.20
N THR A 215 16.48 -0.93 15.46
CA THR A 215 15.00 -1.03 15.51
C THR A 215 14.50 -1.77 16.74
N LYS A 216 15.35 -2.55 17.41
CA LYS A 216 14.96 -3.35 18.58
C LYS A 216 14.25 -2.53 19.68
N PRO A 217 14.81 -1.43 20.22
CA PRO A 217 14.13 -0.69 21.28
C PRO A 217 12.80 -0.07 20.85
N LEU A 218 12.60 0.20 19.55
CA LEU A 218 11.31 0.67 19.04
C LEU A 218 10.24 -0.42 19.18
N ILE A 219 10.60 -1.67 18.85
CA ILE A 219 9.68 -2.80 18.97
C ILE A 219 9.47 -3.23 20.42
N ASP A 220 10.50 -3.16 21.25
CA ASP A 220 10.36 -3.40 22.69
C ASP A 220 9.37 -2.40 23.30
N LEU A 221 9.47 -1.10 22.96
CA LEU A 221 8.51 -0.08 23.40
C LEU A 221 7.12 -0.29 22.80
N TYR A 222 7.02 -0.67 21.53
CA TYR A 222 5.75 -0.96 20.86
C TYR A 222 4.98 -2.08 21.57
N GLN A 223 5.68 -3.16 21.95
CA GLN A 223 5.09 -4.25 22.73
C GLN A 223 4.72 -3.83 24.15
N GLU A 224 5.61 -3.09 24.81
CA GLU A 224 5.37 -2.62 26.18
C GLU A 224 4.15 -1.70 26.26
N LEU A 225 3.99 -0.78 25.31
CA LEU A 225 2.82 0.11 25.23
C LEU A 225 1.51 -0.69 25.07
N LEU A 226 1.49 -1.75 24.27
CA LEU A 226 0.29 -2.60 24.13
C LEU A 226 -0.10 -3.26 25.46
N ALA A 227 0.89 -3.72 26.23
CA ALA A 227 0.69 -4.41 27.50
C ALA A 227 0.42 -3.45 28.67
N ARG A 228 0.73 -2.16 28.52
CA ARG A 228 0.61 -1.16 29.59
C ARG A 228 -0.86 -0.93 29.93
N LYS A 229 -1.22 -1.15 31.20
CA LYS A 229 -2.51 -0.72 31.74
C LYS A 229 -2.46 0.78 32.01
N VAL A 230 -3.43 1.51 31.45
CA VAL A 230 -3.48 2.96 31.56
C VAL A 230 -4.53 3.39 32.57
N ASP A 231 -4.11 4.24 33.50
CA ASP A 231 -4.93 4.88 34.52
C ASP A 231 -4.55 6.36 34.64
N ASP A 232 -5.26 7.08 35.52
CA ASP A 232 -5.12 8.52 35.70
C ASP A 232 -3.70 8.96 36.11
N SER A 233 -2.91 8.06 36.70
CA SER A 233 -1.54 8.36 37.15
C SER A 233 -0.50 8.29 36.02
N ASN A 234 -0.78 7.53 34.96
CA ASN A 234 0.20 7.25 33.91
C ASN A 234 -0.26 7.62 32.49
N GLU A 235 -1.49 8.12 32.31
CA GLU A 235 -2.08 8.51 31.03
C GLU A 235 -1.17 9.44 30.22
N GLN A 236 -0.70 10.53 30.83
CA GLN A 236 0.16 11.50 30.14
C GLN A 236 1.50 10.89 29.73
N LYS A 237 2.04 9.97 30.54
CA LYS A 237 3.27 9.25 30.21
C LYS A 237 3.06 8.28 29.05
N PHE A 238 1.93 7.57 29.03
CA PHE A 238 1.55 6.70 27.90
C PHE A 238 1.45 7.49 26.60
N LEU A 239 0.73 8.61 26.61
CA LEU A 239 0.60 9.49 25.45
C LEU A 239 1.97 10.02 24.98
N SER A 240 2.79 10.52 25.90
CA SER A 240 4.12 11.04 25.57
C SER A 240 5.04 9.95 24.98
N ASP A 241 5.00 8.73 25.52
CA ASP A 241 5.77 7.60 25.00
C ASP A 241 5.31 7.19 23.60
N ALA A 242 4.00 7.13 23.37
CA ALA A 242 3.44 6.78 22.06
C ALA A 242 3.79 7.83 21.00
N VAL A 243 3.64 9.12 21.32
CA VAL A 243 4.02 10.21 20.41
C VAL A 243 5.52 10.21 20.13
N THR A 244 6.34 9.92 21.15
CA THR A 244 7.80 9.79 20.98
C THR A 244 8.16 8.61 20.08
N LEU A 245 7.53 7.44 20.27
CA LEU A 245 7.72 6.30 19.38
C LEU A 245 7.34 6.64 17.94
N LEU A 246 6.19 7.28 17.73
CA LEU A 246 5.73 7.70 16.40
C LEU A 246 6.73 8.65 15.74
N ASP A 247 7.20 9.67 16.47
CA ASP A 247 8.17 10.64 16.00
C ASP A 247 9.49 9.98 15.58
N VAL A 248 10.01 9.06 16.40
CA VAL A 248 11.27 8.36 16.12
C VAL A 248 11.13 7.43 14.93
N VAL A 249 10.04 6.65 14.83
CA VAL A 249 9.80 5.77 13.68
C VAL A 249 9.70 6.58 12.38
N LYS A 250 8.93 7.68 12.38
CA LYS A 250 8.80 8.55 11.22
C LYS A 250 10.13 9.18 10.84
N SER A 251 10.83 9.76 11.81
CA SER A 251 12.13 10.42 11.60
C SER A 251 13.15 9.45 11.02
N ARG A 252 13.18 8.21 11.51
CA ARG A 252 14.07 7.17 10.98
C ARG A 252 13.72 6.80 9.54
N MET A 253 12.43 6.60 9.24
CA MET A 253 11.97 6.27 7.88
C MET A 253 12.28 7.38 6.85
N SER A 254 12.31 8.65 7.26
CA SER A 254 12.63 9.77 6.37
C SER A 254 14.10 10.18 6.37
N GLY A 255 14.81 9.97 7.48
CA GLY A 255 16.18 10.45 7.68
C GLY A 255 17.26 9.46 7.24
N GLU A 256 16.98 8.17 7.29
CA GLU A 256 17.92 7.13 6.84
C GLU A 256 17.80 6.91 5.34
N SER A 257 18.87 7.20 4.59
CA SER A 257 18.90 7.14 3.13
C SER A 257 18.48 5.77 2.58
N HIS A 258 18.97 4.69 3.19
CA HIS A 258 18.62 3.33 2.76
C HIS A 258 17.15 2.98 2.99
N LEU A 259 16.55 3.44 4.09
CA LEU A 259 15.13 3.22 4.37
C LEU A 259 14.23 4.04 3.43
N ALA A 260 14.61 5.29 3.16
CA ALA A 260 13.91 6.15 2.21
C ALA A 260 13.99 5.59 0.78
N MET A 261 15.15 5.07 0.38
CA MET A 261 15.36 4.38 -0.89
C MET A 261 14.48 3.12 -0.99
N ALA A 262 14.55 2.21 -0.01
CA ALA A 262 13.75 0.98 0.00
C ALA A 262 12.24 1.25 -0.10
N ARG A 263 11.76 2.30 0.57
CA ARG A 263 10.36 2.74 0.46
C ARG A 263 10.01 3.21 -0.95
N THR A 264 10.93 3.89 -1.63
CA THR A 264 10.70 4.39 -3.00
C THR A 264 10.65 3.23 -3.98
N GLU A 265 11.57 2.28 -3.86
CA GLU A 265 11.65 1.09 -4.72
C GLU A 265 10.42 0.20 -4.60
N ASP A 266 9.88 0.01 -3.39
CA ASP A 266 8.64 -0.75 -3.15
C ASP A 266 7.41 -0.09 -3.80
N LEU A 267 7.37 1.25 -3.86
CA LEU A 267 6.27 2.01 -4.48
C LEU A 267 6.37 2.09 -6.01
N GLN A 268 7.55 1.86 -6.58
CA GLN A 268 7.81 2.00 -8.01
C GLN A 268 7.56 0.73 -8.83
N VAL A 269 7.19 -0.38 -8.20
CA VAL A 269 6.82 -1.60 -8.92
C VAL A 269 5.47 -1.37 -9.61
N PRO A 270 5.42 -1.29 -10.96
CA PRO A 270 4.17 -1.06 -11.66
C PRO A 270 3.22 -2.21 -11.37
N TYR A 271 1.92 -1.90 -11.26
CA TYR A 271 0.91 -2.95 -11.18
C TYR A 271 0.93 -3.76 -12.47
N GLU A 272 1.54 -4.95 -12.42
CA GLU A 272 1.36 -5.97 -13.42
C GLU A 272 -0.12 -6.37 -13.35
N LYS A 273 -0.95 -5.82 -14.24
CA LYS A 273 -2.23 -6.46 -14.57
C LYS A 273 -1.82 -7.81 -15.13
N PHE A 274 -1.91 -8.87 -14.31
CA PHE A 274 -1.65 -10.25 -14.71
C PHE A 274 -2.32 -10.48 -16.07
N ARG A 275 -1.55 -10.37 -17.16
CA ARG A 275 -1.98 -10.88 -18.46
C ARG A 275 -1.62 -12.34 -18.38
N ASN A 276 -2.58 -13.09 -17.82
CA ASN A 276 -2.60 -14.53 -17.61
C ASN A 276 -1.50 -15.28 -18.37
N GLU A 277 -0.70 -16.01 -17.60
CA GLU A 277 -0.29 -17.34 -18.03
C GLU A 277 -1.58 -18.12 -18.38
N MET A 278 -1.82 -18.30 -19.67
CA MET A 278 -2.66 -19.34 -20.27
C MET A 278 -1.95 -19.83 -21.52
#